data_AF-A0A7S3CJ73-F1
#
_entry.id   AF-A0A7S3CJ73-F1
#
_cell.length_a   1.000
_cell.length_b   1.000
_cell.length_c   1.000
_cell.angle_alpha   90.00
_cell.angle_beta   90.00
_cell.angle_gamma   90.00
#
_symmetry.space_group_name_H-M   'P 1'
#
loop_
_entity.id
_entity.type
_entity.pdbx_description
1 polymer ?
#
loop_
_entity_poly.entity_id
_entity_poly.type
_entity_poly.pdbx_seq_one_letter_code
_entity_poly.pdbx_strand_id
1 'polypeptide(L)'
;MSGVKKFTTSSLKDEYGIQINQILDLLILKLGDSNQKLKQQCHDSVMLSTLQPLISYEAVIESILLNKVNNKNSLSRDQVKVVQTSQKVLGSKILILTNVVEEFQQHVIQGRINIVPIIEFALNNLSTNNAQVRLYAYLLLLTIYQIIGPKMQPLLERARPAQIELFNQACLFVNNGQFEKARELLKRQTLSQVNSGQPIQAKYFDSTGDYNDAFKRGVKISLEPAADGKYKIVDVCRYCGKQDEFFKEEAVMRNHIKNKCKMISKCPHCSDLIEASEMKEHWLKHCKAKSFKQCQ
;
A
#
# COMPACT_ATOMS: atom_id res chain seq x y z
N MET A 1 -41.08 25.66 20.31
CA MET A 1 -39.67 25.50 19.90
C MET A 1 -39.38 24.01 19.86
N SER A 2 -39.37 23.43 18.67
CA SER A 2 -39.21 21.98 18.46
C SER A 2 -37.84 21.51 18.94
N GLY A 3 -37.83 20.50 19.80
CA GLY A 3 -36.61 19.92 20.35
C GLY A 3 -35.76 19.32 19.24
N VAL A 4 -34.61 19.94 18.97
CA VAL A 4 -33.58 19.37 18.10
C VAL A 4 -33.01 18.16 18.85
N LYS A 5 -33.44 16.94 18.46
CA LYS A 5 -32.79 15.71 18.92
C LYS A 5 -31.32 15.77 18.50
N LYS A 6 -30.41 15.87 19.46
CA LYS A 6 -28.98 15.67 19.21
C LYS A 6 -28.78 14.19 18.89
N PHE A 7 -28.58 13.88 17.62
CA PHE A 7 -28.19 12.54 17.20
C PHE A 7 -26.75 12.28 17.64
N THR A 8 -26.56 11.30 18.52
CA THR A 8 -25.23 10.78 18.84
C THR A 8 -24.79 9.83 17.73
N THR A 9 -23.49 9.66 17.55
CA THR A 9 -22.93 8.67 16.59
C THR A 9 -23.39 7.24 16.90
N SER A 10 -23.66 6.92 18.18
CA SER A 10 -24.26 5.65 18.57
C SER A 10 -25.69 5.48 18.02
N SER A 11 -26.54 6.51 18.15
CA SER A 11 -27.91 6.48 17.64
C SER A 11 -27.97 6.31 16.12
N LEU A 12 -27.01 6.88 15.38
CA LEU A 12 -26.92 6.72 13.93
C LEU A 12 -26.36 5.35 13.52
N LYS A 13 -25.43 4.77 14.29
CA LYS A 13 -24.94 3.40 14.06
C LYS A 13 -26.07 2.38 14.23
N ASP A 14 -26.94 2.57 15.21
CA ASP A 14 -28.07 1.68 15.45
C ASP A 14 -29.14 1.78 14.33
N GLU A 15 -29.33 2.97 13.78
CA GLU A 15 -30.33 3.23 12.72
C GLU A 15 -29.86 2.80 11.32
N TYR A 16 -28.58 3.02 11.00
CA TYR A 16 -28.04 2.81 9.65
C TYR A 16 -27.02 1.67 9.54
N GLY A 17 -26.71 0.97 10.64
CA GLY A 17 -25.65 -0.05 10.68
C GLY A 17 -25.87 -1.19 9.69
N ILE A 18 -27.13 -1.59 9.47
CA ILE A 18 -27.47 -2.64 8.49
C ILE A 18 -27.12 -2.18 7.07
N GLN A 19 -27.51 -0.96 6.69
CA GLN A 19 -27.30 -0.40 5.36
C GLN A 19 -25.80 -0.15 5.12
N ILE A 20 -25.08 0.31 6.14
CA ILE A 20 -23.63 0.51 6.07
C ILE A 20 -22.92 -0.83 5.81
N ASN A 21 -23.28 -1.87 6.57
CA ASN A 21 -22.69 -3.19 6.38
C ASN A 21 -23.02 -3.75 4.98
N GLN A 22 -24.25 -3.55 4.49
CA GLN A 22 -24.63 -3.94 3.13
C GLN A 22 -23.80 -3.22 2.06
N ILE A 23 -23.55 -1.91 2.23
CA ILE A 23 -22.72 -1.14 1.31
C ILE A 23 -21.27 -1.63 1.34
N LEU A 24 -20.71 -1.87 2.53
CA LEU A 24 -19.36 -2.40 2.68
C LEU A 24 -19.21 -3.79 2.04
N ASP A 25 -20.17 -4.69 2.26
CA ASP A 25 -20.19 -6.02 1.65
C ASP A 25 -20.17 -5.94 0.10
N LEU A 26 -20.97 -5.05 -0.48
CA LEU A 26 -21.02 -4.82 -1.92
C LEU A 26 -19.72 -4.21 -2.46
N LEU A 27 -19.15 -3.24 -1.74
CA LEU A 27 -17.86 -2.64 -2.11
C LEU A 27 -16.75 -3.70 -2.08
N ILE A 28 -16.70 -4.54 -1.05
CA ILE A 28 -15.72 -5.63 -0.92
C ILE A 28 -15.85 -6.65 -2.04
N LEU A 29 -17.09 -7.03 -2.40
CA LEU A 29 -17.33 -7.88 -3.56
C LEU A 29 -16.76 -7.27 -4.85
N LYS A 30 -16.94 -5.97 -5.04
CA LYS A 30 -16.47 -5.23 -6.22
C LYS A 30 -14.97 -4.98 -6.26
N LEU A 31 -14.23 -5.25 -5.19
CA LEU A 31 -12.76 -5.28 -5.25
C LEU A 31 -12.21 -6.39 -6.14
N GLY A 32 -12.99 -7.44 -6.39
CA GLY A 32 -12.64 -8.53 -7.29
C GLY A 32 -12.95 -8.29 -8.76
N ASP A 33 -13.48 -7.12 -9.11
CA ASP A 33 -13.95 -6.82 -10.47
C ASP A 33 -12.79 -6.81 -11.50
N SER A 34 -13.10 -7.18 -12.73
CA SER A 34 -12.11 -7.17 -13.83
C SER A 34 -11.84 -5.75 -14.33
N ASN A 35 -12.78 -4.83 -14.13
CA ASN A 35 -12.59 -3.42 -14.45
C ASN A 35 -11.67 -2.76 -13.40
N GLN A 36 -10.43 -2.44 -13.80
CA GLN A 36 -9.43 -1.83 -12.91
C GLN A 36 -9.86 -0.48 -12.35
N LYS A 37 -10.57 0.34 -13.14
CA LYS A 37 -11.07 1.64 -12.67
C LYS A 37 -12.11 1.47 -11.58
N LEU A 38 -13.08 0.56 -11.78
CA LEU A 38 -14.10 0.27 -10.77
C LEU A 38 -13.46 -0.31 -9.50
N LYS A 39 -12.53 -1.26 -9.66
CA LYS A 39 -11.77 -1.84 -8.56
C LYS A 39 -11.06 -0.77 -7.74
N GLN A 40 -10.39 0.18 -8.40
CA GLN A 40 -9.71 1.29 -7.72
C GLN A 40 -10.70 2.21 -6.99
N GLN A 41 -11.83 2.56 -7.62
CA GLN A 41 -12.86 3.37 -6.99
C GLN A 41 -13.46 2.70 -5.76
N CYS A 42 -13.70 1.39 -5.82
CA CYS A 42 -14.17 0.61 -4.66
C CYS A 42 -13.12 0.58 -3.56
N HIS A 43 -11.84 0.36 -3.91
CA HIS A 43 -10.74 0.41 -2.96
C HIS A 43 -10.69 1.76 -2.23
N ASP A 44 -10.70 2.86 -2.98
CA ASP A 44 -10.64 4.21 -2.42
C ASP A 44 -11.86 4.51 -1.54
N SER A 45 -13.05 4.02 -1.93
CA SER A 45 -14.28 4.17 -1.14
C SER A 45 -14.21 3.41 0.18
N VAL A 46 -13.66 2.19 0.18
CA VAL A 46 -13.45 1.42 1.42
C VAL A 46 -12.42 2.12 2.32
N MET A 47 -11.30 2.60 1.75
CA MET A 47 -10.31 3.36 2.53
C MET A 47 -10.85 4.68 3.07
N LEU A 48 -11.68 5.41 2.31
CA LEU A 48 -12.33 6.61 2.83
C LEU A 48 -13.30 6.29 3.98
N SER A 49 -13.94 5.12 3.94
CA SER A 49 -14.86 4.67 5.00
C SER A 49 -14.14 4.47 6.34
N THR A 50 -12.86 4.10 6.34
CA THR A 50 -12.09 3.91 7.59
C THR A 50 -11.90 5.21 8.36
N LEU A 51 -11.98 6.36 7.67
CA LEU A 51 -11.85 7.70 8.26
C LEU A 51 -13.19 8.24 8.77
N GLN A 52 -14.32 7.62 8.42
CA GLN A 52 -15.64 8.11 8.80
C GLN A 52 -16.01 7.64 10.20
N PRO A 53 -16.40 8.52 11.15
CA PRO A 53 -16.74 8.14 12.53
C PRO A 53 -17.86 7.11 12.66
N LEU A 54 -18.77 7.08 11.67
CA LEU A 54 -19.91 6.18 11.64
C LEU A 54 -19.53 4.75 11.21
N ILE A 55 -18.47 4.61 10.43
CA ILE A 55 -17.99 3.30 9.93
C ILE A 55 -16.77 2.89 10.74
N SER A 56 -15.74 3.73 10.73
CA SER A 56 -14.43 3.57 11.35
C SER A 56 -13.63 2.39 10.81
N TYR A 57 -12.33 2.38 11.09
CA TYR A 57 -11.44 1.30 10.64
C TYR A 57 -11.84 -0.04 11.28
N GLU A 58 -12.41 -0.04 12.48
CA GLU A 58 -12.86 -1.25 13.17
C GLU A 58 -13.94 -1.99 12.37
N ALA A 59 -14.98 -1.30 11.87
CA ALA A 59 -16.03 -1.97 11.10
C ALA A 59 -15.52 -2.46 9.74
N VAL A 60 -14.57 -1.76 9.12
CA VAL A 60 -13.94 -2.22 7.87
C VAL A 60 -13.09 -3.46 8.10
N ILE A 61 -12.26 -3.48 9.16
CA ILE A 61 -11.48 -4.66 9.56
C ILE A 61 -12.43 -5.82 9.85
N GLU A 62 -13.47 -5.57 10.64
CA GLU A 62 -14.47 -6.58 10.97
C GLU A 62 -15.17 -7.14 9.73
N SER A 63 -15.61 -6.30 8.79
CA SER A 63 -16.26 -6.72 7.54
C SER A 63 -15.31 -7.52 6.63
N ILE A 64 -14.01 -7.20 6.61
CA ILE A 64 -13.03 -7.96 5.82
C ILE A 64 -12.75 -9.33 6.45
N LEU A 65 -12.55 -9.37 7.77
CA LEU A 65 -12.17 -10.57 8.53
C LEU A 65 -13.36 -11.51 8.74
N LEU A 66 -14.52 -10.97 9.12
CA LEU A 66 -15.74 -11.73 9.23
C LEU A 66 -16.23 -12.02 7.82
N ASN A 67 -15.88 -13.22 7.33
CA ASN A 67 -16.61 -13.89 6.25
C ASN A 67 -18.09 -14.19 6.62
N LYS A 68 -18.65 -13.54 7.65
CA LYS A 68 -20.03 -13.69 8.12
C LYS A 68 -20.96 -13.00 7.13
N VAL A 69 -21.30 -13.72 6.07
CA VAL A 69 -22.62 -13.54 5.46
C VAL A 69 -23.64 -14.25 6.34
N ASN A 70 -23.79 -13.76 7.57
CA ASN A 70 -24.80 -14.26 8.49
C ASN A 70 -26.13 -13.50 8.36
N ASN A 71 -26.15 -12.40 7.61
CA ASN A 71 -27.41 -11.78 7.23
C ASN A 71 -27.80 -12.27 5.84
N LYS A 72 -28.85 -13.09 5.79
CA LYS A 72 -29.55 -13.56 4.58
C LYS A 72 -30.08 -12.42 3.67
N ASN A 73 -29.72 -11.15 3.95
CA ASN A 73 -30.32 -9.94 3.40
C ASN A 73 -29.32 -9.00 2.69
N SER A 74 -27.99 -9.26 2.67
CA SER A 74 -27.03 -8.35 2.00
C SER A 74 -26.49 -8.88 0.65
N LEU A 75 -26.08 -10.14 0.60
CA LEU A 75 -25.49 -10.77 -0.58
C LEU A 75 -26.20 -12.08 -0.93
N SER A 76 -26.34 -12.35 -2.22
CA SER A 76 -26.83 -13.66 -2.70
C SER A 76 -25.84 -14.76 -2.36
N ARG A 77 -26.31 -16.01 -2.27
CA ARG A 77 -25.48 -17.19 -1.95
C ARG A 77 -24.24 -17.32 -2.85
N ASP A 78 -24.38 -16.95 -4.12
CA ASP A 78 -23.28 -16.99 -5.09
C ASP A 78 -22.28 -15.84 -4.86
N GLN A 79 -22.77 -14.65 -4.51
CA GLN A 79 -21.91 -13.53 -4.15
C GLN A 79 -21.10 -13.82 -2.87
N VAL A 80 -21.69 -14.49 -1.88
CA VAL A 80 -20.98 -14.96 -0.68
C VAL A 80 -19.79 -15.84 -1.05
N LYS A 81 -20.04 -16.84 -1.90
CA LYS A 81 -18.99 -17.75 -2.38
C LYS A 81 -17.87 -16.97 -3.07
N VAL A 82 -18.21 -16.01 -3.93
CA VAL A 82 -17.23 -15.16 -4.61
C VAL A 82 -16.39 -14.37 -3.60
N VAL A 83 -17.02 -13.71 -2.61
CA VAL A 83 -16.30 -12.95 -1.57
C VAL A 83 -15.33 -13.81 -0.76
N GLN A 84 -15.70 -15.07 -0.51
CA GLN A 84 -14.92 -16.00 0.31
C GLN A 84 -13.81 -16.72 -0.47
N THR A 85 -14.03 -17.03 -1.75
CA THR A 85 -13.16 -17.96 -2.51
C THR A 85 -12.44 -17.32 -3.69
N SER A 86 -12.90 -16.15 -4.16
CA SER A 86 -12.26 -15.45 -5.26
C SER A 86 -10.88 -14.97 -4.86
N GLN A 87 -9.86 -15.47 -5.56
CA GLN A 87 -8.47 -15.06 -5.33
C GLN A 87 -8.26 -13.56 -5.57
N LYS A 88 -9.04 -12.94 -6.48
CA LYS A 88 -9.01 -11.49 -6.70
C LYS A 88 -9.54 -10.72 -5.50
N VAL A 89 -10.67 -11.17 -4.93
CA VAL A 89 -11.27 -10.54 -3.75
C VAL A 89 -10.37 -10.76 -2.53
N LEU A 90 -9.87 -11.98 -2.31
CA LEU A 90 -8.94 -12.30 -1.23
C LEU A 90 -7.69 -11.44 -1.29
N GLY A 91 -7.06 -11.32 -2.46
CA GLY A 91 -5.88 -10.45 -2.62
C GLY A 91 -6.18 -9.00 -2.29
N SER A 92 -7.33 -8.48 -2.72
CA SER A 92 -7.74 -7.10 -2.40
C SER A 92 -8.12 -6.89 -0.94
N LYS A 93 -8.76 -7.87 -0.27
CA LYS A 93 -9.02 -7.85 1.17
C LYS A 93 -7.73 -7.70 1.95
N ILE A 94 -6.72 -8.51 1.63
CA ILE A 94 -5.40 -8.46 2.26
C ILE A 94 -4.75 -7.09 2.00
N LEU A 95 -4.82 -6.57 0.78
CA LEU A 95 -4.26 -5.26 0.45
C LEU A 95 -4.91 -4.12 1.26
N ILE A 96 -6.23 -4.15 1.45
CA ILE A 96 -6.92 -3.15 2.29
C ILE A 96 -6.47 -3.28 3.73
N LEU A 97 -6.36 -4.49 4.29
CA LEU A 97 -5.82 -4.68 5.64
C LEU A 97 -4.40 -4.12 5.76
N THR A 98 -3.54 -4.32 4.75
CA THR A 98 -2.20 -3.72 4.72
C THR A 98 -2.26 -2.21 4.77
N ASN A 99 -3.12 -1.59 3.95
CA ASN A 99 -3.27 -0.14 3.90
C ASN A 99 -3.87 0.43 5.18
N VAL A 100 -4.82 -0.27 5.81
CA VAL A 100 -5.38 0.12 7.11
C VAL A 100 -4.32 0.06 8.21
N VAL A 101 -3.55 -1.03 8.27
CA VAL A 101 -2.46 -1.15 9.24
C VAL A 101 -1.39 -0.07 9.02
N GLU A 102 -1.06 0.24 7.76
CA GLU A 102 -0.09 1.27 7.40
C GLU A 102 -0.57 2.69 7.68
N GLU A 103 -1.87 2.98 7.48
CA GLU A 103 -2.46 4.29 7.76
C GLU A 103 -2.63 4.53 9.27
N PHE A 104 -3.01 3.50 10.03
CA PHE A 104 -3.35 3.59 11.45
C PHE A 104 -2.28 2.99 12.38
N GLN A 105 -0.99 3.15 12.06
CA GLN A 105 0.13 2.55 12.83
C GLN A 105 0.09 2.89 14.31
N GLN A 106 -0.27 4.13 14.67
CA GLN A 106 -0.38 4.54 16.07
C GLN A 106 -1.46 3.75 16.83
N HIS A 107 -2.56 3.41 16.18
CA HIS A 107 -3.62 2.59 16.77
C HIS A 107 -3.18 1.12 16.92
N VAL A 108 -2.31 0.63 16.04
CA VAL A 108 -1.67 -0.69 16.19
C VAL A 108 -0.73 -0.68 17.41
N ILE A 109 0.14 0.32 17.54
CA ILE A 109 1.09 0.44 18.67
C ILE A 109 0.35 0.56 20.01
N GLN A 110 -0.76 1.30 20.03
CA GLN A 110 -1.60 1.49 21.21
C GLN A 110 -2.50 0.29 21.54
N GLY A 111 -2.52 -0.76 20.70
CA GLY A 111 -3.38 -1.92 20.87
C GLY A 111 -4.87 -1.66 20.61
N ARG A 112 -5.23 -0.53 19.97
CA ARG A 112 -6.61 -0.23 19.55
C ARG A 112 -7.02 -1.08 18.35
N ILE A 113 -6.08 -1.37 17.45
CA ILE A 113 -6.26 -2.36 16.39
C ILE A 113 -5.76 -3.70 16.91
N ASN A 114 -6.68 -4.66 17.05
CA ASN A 114 -6.32 -6.04 17.37
C ASN A 114 -5.70 -6.72 16.15
N ILE A 115 -4.37 -6.82 16.14
CA ILE A 115 -3.60 -7.42 15.03
C ILE A 115 -3.66 -8.94 14.99
N VAL A 116 -4.04 -9.62 16.08
CA VAL A 116 -4.06 -11.09 16.14
C VAL A 116 -4.94 -11.69 15.04
N PRO A 117 -6.22 -11.32 14.89
CA PRO A 117 -7.06 -11.88 13.83
C PRO A 117 -6.62 -11.44 12.43
N ILE A 118 -5.91 -10.31 12.28
CA ILE A 118 -5.33 -9.86 11.00
C ILE A 118 -4.16 -10.75 10.60
N ILE A 119 -3.28 -11.07 11.55
CA ILE A 119 -2.15 -11.99 11.36
C ILE A 119 -2.68 -13.37 11.03
N GLU A 120 -3.66 -13.89 11.79
CA GLU A 120 -4.26 -15.20 11.50
C GLU A 120 -4.89 -15.25 10.10
N PHE A 121 -5.57 -14.18 9.70
CA PHE A 121 -6.11 -14.07 8.34
C PHE A 121 -5.00 -14.12 7.28
N ALA A 122 -3.89 -13.41 7.48
CA ALA A 122 -2.73 -13.47 6.57
C ALA A 122 -2.11 -14.87 6.52
N LEU A 123 -1.88 -15.50 7.68
CA LEU A 123 -1.31 -16.85 7.79
C LEU A 123 -2.15 -17.90 7.07
N ASN A 124 -3.48 -17.84 7.21
CA ASN A 124 -4.40 -18.73 6.49
C ASN A 124 -4.27 -18.57 4.96
N ASN A 125 -3.91 -17.38 4.49
CA ASN A 125 -3.76 -17.09 3.06
C ASN A 125 -2.35 -17.38 2.49
N LEU A 126 -1.35 -17.69 3.33
CA LEU A 126 -0.01 -18.12 2.89
C LEU A 126 -0.01 -19.50 2.20
N SER A 127 -1.06 -20.30 2.43
CA SER A 127 -1.20 -21.65 1.83
C SER A 127 -2.07 -21.66 0.58
N THR A 128 -2.49 -20.50 0.07
CA THR A 128 -3.31 -20.39 -1.14
C THR A 128 -2.52 -20.78 -2.38
N ASN A 129 -3.19 -21.37 -3.38
CA ASN A 129 -2.54 -21.74 -4.66
C ASN A 129 -2.15 -20.50 -5.49
N ASN A 130 -2.78 -19.35 -5.24
CA ASN A 130 -2.49 -18.13 -5.95
C ASN A 130 -1.24 -17.42 -5.39
N ALA A 131 -0.19 -17.35 -6.20
CA ALA A 131 1.08 -16.73 -5.81
C ALA A 131 0.94 -15.25 -5.38
N GLN A 132 0.04 -14.49 -6.02
CA GLN A 132 -0.19 -13.09 -5.70
C GLN A 132 -0.87 -12.92 -4.34
N VAL A 133 -1.82 -13.80 -4.00
CA VAL A 133 -2.48 -13.80 -2.68
C VAL A 133 -1.46 -14.14 -1.58
N ARG A 134 -0.60 -15.14 -1.81
CA ARG A 134 0.51 -15.44 -0.88
C ARG A 134 1.45 -14.26 -0.71
N LEU A 135 1.83 -13.58 -1.80
CA LEU A 135 2.67 -12.39 -1.76
C LEU A 135 2.02 -11.29 -0.91
N TYR A 136 0.75 -10.97 -1.15
CA TYR A 136 0.04 -9.96 -0.36
C TYR A 136 -0.04 -10.34 1.12
N ALA A 137 -0.24 -11.61 1.45
CA ALA A 137 -0.24 -12.08 2.84
C ALA A 137 1.14 -11.85 3.49
N TYR A 138 2.25 -12.16 2.81
CA TYR A 138 3.58 -11.85 3.33
C TYR A 138 3.81 -10.35 3.49
N LEU A 139 3.35 -9.52 2.55
CA LEU A 139 3.49 -8.06 2.65
C LEU A 139 2.71 -7.49 3.84
N LEU A 140 1.50 -7.99 4.09
CA LEU A 140 0.73 -7.63 5.29
C LEU A 140 1.51 -7.98 6.57
N LEU A 141 2.03 -9.20 6.66
CA LEU A 141 2.84 -9.64 7.81
C LEU A 141 4.09 -8.76 7.97
N LEU A 142 4.74 -8.39 6.87
CA LEU A 142 5.94 -7.55 6.88
C LEU A 142 5.63 -6.13 7.34
N THR A 143 4.51 -5.56 6.90
CA THR A 143 4.03 -4.25 7.36
C THR A 143 3.72 -4.26 8.86
N ILE A 144 3.07 -5.32 9.37
CA ILE A 144 2.83 -5.46 10.81
C ILE A 144 4.15 -5.58 11.58
N TYR A 145 5.09 -6.39 11.09
CA TYR A 145 6.42 -6.53 11.69
C TYR A 145 7.20 -5.20 11.70
N GLN A 146 7.07 -4.37 10.67
CA GLN A 146 7.70 -3.05 10.66
C GLN A 146 7.19 -2.14 11.80
N ILE A 147 5.95 -2.34 12.25
CA ILE A 147 5.32 -1.52 13.31
C ILE A 147 5.62 -2.07 14.71
N ILE A 148 5.46 -3.39 14.92
CA ILE A 148 5.56 -3.99 16.26
C ILE A 148 6.86 -4.79 16.49
N GLY A 149 7.65 -5.03 15.44
CA GLY A 149 8.94 -5.69 15.49
C GLY A 149 8.88 -7.15 15.97
N PRO A 150 9.90 -7.62 16.71
CA PRO A 150 10.02 -9.00 17.18
C PRO A 150 8.86 -9.50 18.06
N LYS A 151 8.04 -8.60 18.62
CA LYS A 151 6.83 -8.95 19.39
C LYS A 151 5.82 -9.75 18.57
N MET A 152 5.94 -9.73 17.24
CA MET A 152 5.11 -10.51 16.33
C MET A 152 5.43 -12.01 16.33
N GLN A 153 6.66 -12.42 16.70
CA GLN A 153 7.14 -13.80 16.53
C GLN A 153 6.26 -14.87 17.21
N PRO A 154 5.76 -14.69 18.45
CA PRO A 154 4.85 -15.65 19.08
C PRO A 154 3.53 -15.85 18.32
N LEU A 155 3.14 -14.89 17.46
CA LEU A 155 1.90 -14.96 16.69
C LEU A 155 2.05 -15.77 15.39
N LEU A 156 3.26 -16.25 15.07
CA LEU A 156 3.57 -16.97 13.84
C LEU A 156 3.64 -18.50 14.02
N GLU A 157 3.34 -19.02 15.21
CA GLU A 157 3.45 -20.46 15.55
C GLU A 157 2.68 -21.39 14.60
N ARG A 158 1.59 -20.91 13.99
CA ARG A 158 0.76 -21.69 13.06
C ARG A 158 1.31 -21.78 11.64
N ALA A 159 2.33 -20.99 11.31
CA ALA A 159 2.93 -20.98 9.97
C ALA A 159 3.85 -22.20 9.75
N ARG A 160 3.93 -22.69 8.52
CA ARG A 160 4.83 -23.81 8.20
C ARG A 160 6.30 -23.36 8.31
N PRO A 161 7.25 -24.24 8.66
CA PRO A 161 8.66 -23.87 8.83
C PRO A 161 9.24 -23.11 7.64
N ALA A 162 8.98 -23.55 6.40
CA ALA A 162 9.44 -22.87 5.19
C ALA A 162 8.84 -21.46 5.01
N GLN A 163 7.60 -21.23 5.46
CA GLN A 163 6.96 -19.92 5.41
C GLN A 163 7.58 -18.97 6.44
N ILE A 164 7.84 -19.49 7.64
CA ILE A 164 8.53 -18.75 8.72
C ILE A 164 9.95 -18.40 8.30
N GLU A 165 10.68 -19.33 7.69
CA GLU A 165 12.04 -19.09 7.22
C GLU A 165 12.10 -17.97 6.18
N LEU A 166 11.25 -18.04 5.15
CA LEU A 166 11.15 -16.98 4.13
C LEU A 166 10.79 -15.62 4.75
N PHE A 167 9.84 -15.62 5.69
CA PHE A 167 9.46 -14.39 6.40
C PHE A 167 10.61 -13.84 7.24
N ASN A 168 11.32 -14.69 7.98
CA ASN A 168 12.46 -14.28 8.80
C ASN A 168 13.60 -13.71 7.95
N GLN A 169 13.87 -14.28 6.77
CA GLN A 169 14.81 -13.70 5.81
C GLN A 169 14.39 -12.28 5.39
N ALA A 170 13.10 -12.05 5.14
CA ALA A 170 12.57 -10.72 4.85
C ALA A 170 12.72 -9.77 6.06
N CYS A 171 12.45 -10.24 7.28
CA CYS A 171 12.62 -9.46 8.51
C CYS A 171 14.07 -8.98 8.73
N LEU A 172 15.08 -9.76 8.35
CA LEU A 172 16.48 -9.34 8.43
C LEU A 172 16.73 -8.06 7.60
N PHE A 173 16.15 -7.96 6.41
CA PHE A 173 16.24 -6.74 5.61
C PHE A 173 15.51 -5.56 6.26
N VAL A 174 14.35 -5.79 6.88
CA VAL A 174 13.59 -4.74 7.60
C VAL A 174 14.40 -4.20 8.79
N ASN A 175 15.01 -5.08 9.58
CA ASN A 175 15.85 -4.69 10.72
C ASN A 175 17.04 -3.80 10.29
N ASN A 176 17.51 -3.97 9.06
CA ASN A 176 18.59 -3.17 8.46
C ASN A 176 18.08 -1.93 7.69
N GLY A 177 16.80 -1.56 7.82
CA GLY A 177 16.19 -0.42 7.11
C GLY A 177 16.03 -0.63 5.60
N GLN A 178 16.21 -1.86 5.10
CA GLN A 178 16.17 -2.22 3.67
C GLN A 178 14.82 -2.82 3.28
N PHE A 179 13.72 -2.11 3.59
CA PHE A 179 12.36 -2.61 3.39
C PHE A 179 12.05 -3.02 1.94
N GLU A 180 12.57 -2.27 0.95
CA GLU A 180 12.37 -2.62 -0.47
C GLU A 180 13.06 -3.92 -0.87
N LYS A 181 14.22 -4.24 -0.27
CA LYS A 181 14.88 -5.54 -0.50
C LYS A 181 14.09 -6.70 0.09
N ALA A 182 13.45 -6.48 1.25
CA ALA A 182 12.54 -7.47 1.84
C ALA A 182 11.36 -7.77 0.90
N ARG A 183 10.75 -6.73 0.33
CA ARG A 183 9.65 -6.86 -0.64
C ARG A 183 10.06 -7.60 -1.90
N GLU A 184 11.22 -7.26 -2.46
CA GLU A 184 11.75 -7.91 -3.66
C GLU A 184 12.09 -9.39 -3.41
N LEU A 185 12.65 -9.74 -2.25
CA LEU A 185 12.87 -11.14 -1.86
C LEU A 185 11.56 -11.93 -1.84
N LEU A 186 10.53 -11.40 -1.17
CA LEU A 186 9.22 -12.06 -1.10
C LEU A 186 8.58 -12.20 -2.49
N LYS A 187 8.64 -11.16 -3.31
CA LYS A 187 8.12 -11.16 -4.69
C LYS A 187 8.78 -12.23 -5.54
N ARG A 188 10.11 -12.32 -5.51
CA ARG A 188 10.85 -13.37 -6.23
C ARG A 188 10.46 -14.75 -5.74
N GLN A 189 10.51 -15.01 -4.44
CA GLN A 189 10.29 -16.34 -3.89
C GLN A 189 8.83 -16.83 -4.05
N THR A 190 7.86 -15.92 -4.01
CA THR A 190 6.43 -16.25 -4.16
C THR A 190 6.01 -16.43 -5.61
N LEU A 191 6.49 -15.57 -6.53
CA LEU A 191 6.07 -15.58 -7.94
C LEU A 191 6.89 -16.53 -8.82
N SER A 192 8.12 -16.89 -8.42
CA SER A 192 8.96 -17.84 -9.17
C SER A 192 8.49 -19.30 -9.09
N GLN A 193 7.52 -19.65 -8.23
CA GLN A 193 7.00 -21.01 -8.10
C GLN A 193 6.02 -21.44 -9.21
N VAL A 194 5.87 -20.67 -10.30
CA VAL A 194 4.91 -20.99 -11.38
C VAL A 194 5.52 -21.91 -12.46
N ASN A 195 6.83 -22.13 -12.50
CA ASN A 195 7.45 -23.02 -13.51
C ASN A 195 8.50 -23.95 -12.90
N SER A 196 8.07 -25.09 -12.34
CA SER A 196 8.95 -26.25 -12.19
C SER A 196 8.85 -27.13 -13.44
N GLY A 197 9.67 -26.83 -14.43
CA GLY A 197 9.89 -27.62 -15.64
C GLY A 197 11.19 -27.23 -16.33
N GLN A 198 12.27 -27.98 -16.04
CA GLN A 198 13.60 -27.96 -16.65
C GLN A 198 14.49 -26.70 -16.46
N PRO A 199 15.83 -26.86 -16.42
CA PRO A 199 16.76 -25.75 -16.21
C PRO A 199 16.77 -24.87 -17.44
N ILE A 200 16.14 -23.71 -17.36
CA ILE A 200 16.23 -22.69 -18.41
C ILE A 200 17.62 -22.04 -18.27
N GLN A 201 18.53 -22.46 -19.15
CA GLN A 201 19.63 -21.61 -19.59
C GLN A 201 19.04 -20.25 -19.97
N ALA A 202 19.38 -19.22 -19.20
CA ALA A 202 18.95 -17.86 -19.46
C ALA A 202 19.46 -17.45 -20.86
N LYS A 203 18.56 -17.43 -21.84
CA LYS A 203 18.76 -16.64 -23.06
C LYS A 203 18.70 -15.18 -22.64
N TYR A 204 19.89 -14.62 -22.43
CA TYR A 204 20.11 -13.19 -22.34
C TYR A 204 19.43 -12.51 -23.53
N PHE A 205 18.53 -11.57 -23.24
CA PHE A 205 18.04 -10.64 -24.24
C PHE A 205 19.16 -9.62 -24.47
N ASP A 206 19.76 -9.66 -25.67
CA ASP A 206 20.88 -8.78 -26.04
C ASP A 206 20.52 -7.32 -25.80
N SER A 207 21.24 -6.72 -24.86
CA SER A 207 21.13 -5.32 -24.46
C SER A 207 22.44 -4.59 -24.73
N THR A 208 23.13 -4.95 -25.82
CA THR A 208 24.30 -4.21 -26.32
C THR A 208 23.82 -3.14 -27.29
N GLY A 209 23.48 -1.98 -26.75
CA GLY A 209 23.42 -0.72 -27.50
C GLY A 209 24.73 0.03 -27.32
N ASP A 210 25.28 0.55 -28.41
CA ASP A 210 26.54 1.31 -28.44
C ASP A 210 26.43 2.59 -27.58
N TYR A 211 27.38 2.75 -26.67
CA TYR A 211 27.53 3.89 -25.75
C TYR A 211 27.46 5.25 -26.47
N ASN A 212 27.92 5.30 -27.72
CA ASN A 212 27.95 6.52 -28.51
C ASN A 212 26.56 6.98 -29.00
N ASP A 213 25.59 6.06 -29.12
CA ASP A 213 24.24 6.38 -29.60
C ASP A 213 23.32 6.92 -28.48
N ALA A 214 23.61 6.54 -27.22
CA ALA A 214 22.92 7.04 -26.04
C ALA A 214 23.30 8.49 -25.70
N PHE A 215 24.57 8.88 -25.92
CA PHE A 215 25.07 10.24 -25.68
C PHE A 215 24.48 11.27 -26.67
N LYS A 216 24.26 10.87 -27.94
CA LYS A 216 23.63 11.73 -28.96
C LYS A 216 22.16 12.06 -28.68
N ARG A 217 21.47 11.28 -27.83
CA ARG A 217 20.03 11.46 -27.52
C ARG A 217 19.74 12.28 -26.26
N GLY A 218 20.76 12.88 -25.62
CA GLY A 218 20.57 13.80 -24.49
C GLY A 218 20.06 13.17 -23.20
N VAL A 219 20.20 11.85 -23.03
CA VAL A 219 19.79 11.14 -21.81
C VAL A 219 20.85 11.35 -20.72
N LYS A 220 20.46 11.95 -19.58
CA LYS A 220 21.37 12.12 -18.43
C LYS A 220 21.57 10.77 -17.74
N ILE A 221 22.83 10.34 -17.63
CA ILE A 221 23.28 9.04 -17.12
C ILE A 221 23.78 9.21 -15.68
N SER A 222 23.59 8.19 -14.82
CA SER A 222 24.20 8.15 -13.48
C SER A 222 25.74 8.01 -13.57
N LEU A 223 26.46 8.68 -12.67
CA LEU A 223 27.93 8.82 -12.69
C LEU A 223 28.71 7.69 -11.99
N GLU A 224 28.06 6.63 -11.51
CA GLU A 224 28.79 5.54 -10.83
C GLU A 224 28.50 4.16 -11.44
N PRO A 225 29.55 3.43 -11.90
CA PRO A 225 29.39 2.09 -12.45
C PRO A 225 29.08 1.08 -11.34
N ALA A 226 28.16 0.14 -11.63
CA ALA A 226 27.97 -1.02 -10.77
C ALA A 226 29.20 -1.94 -10.78
N ALA A 227 29.29 -2.86 -9.82
CA ALA A 227 30.43 -3.76 -9.64
C ALA A 227 30.75 -4.67 -10.86
N ASP A 228 29.88 -4.71 -11.87
CA ASP A 228 30.05 -5.41 -13.15
C ASP A 228 30.50 -4.51 -14.30
N GLY A 229 30.83 -3.24 -14.01
CA GLY A 229 31.23 -2.24 -15.00
C GLY A 229 30.09 -1.70 -15.87
N LYS A 230 28.82 -2.03 -15.57
CA LYS A 230 27.66 -1.62 -16.38
C LYS A 230 26.93 -0.43 -15.78
N TYR A 231 26.53 0.50 -16.64
CA TYR A 231 25.73 1.68 -16.26
C TYR A 231 24.23 1.36 -16.34
N LYS A 232 23.49 1.62 -15.25
CA LYS A 232 22.02 1.53 -15.25
C LYS A 232 21.38 2.86 -15.62
N ILE A 233 20.45 2.85 -16.56
CA ILE A 233 19.64 4.03 -16.92
C ILE A 233 18.50 4.17 -15.90
N VAL A 234 18.66 5.11 -14.98
CA VAL A 234 17.69 5.50 -13.94
C VAL A 234 17.25 6.95 -14.18
N ASP A 235 15.95 7.20 -14.07
CA ASP A 235 15.44 8.57 -14.14
C ASP A 235 15.74 9.31 -12.82
N VAL A 236 16.00 10.61 -12.94
CA VAL A 236 16.47 11.44 -11.83
C VAL A 236 15.42 12.50 -11.51
N CYS A 237 15.07 12.63 -10.23
CA CYS A 237 14.22 13.71 -9.78
C CYS A 237 14.94 15.05 -10.01
N ARG A 238 14.35 15.93 -10.83
CA ARG A 238 14.93 17.23 -11.20
C ARG A 238 15.19 18.17 -10.01
N TYR A 239 14.49 17.99 -8.91
CA TYR A 239 14.57 18.87 -7.74
C TYR A 239 15.63 18.42 -6.75
N CYS A 240 15.64 17.13 -6.38
CA CYS A 240 16.53 16.63 -5.32
C CYS A 240 17.68 15.74 -5.83
N GLY A 241 17.77 15.51 -7.14
CA GLY A 241 18.82 14.68 -7.73
C GLY A 241 18.73 13.19 -7.38
N LYS A 242 17.68 12.76 -6.65
CA LYS A 242 17.49 11.35 -6.30
C LYS A 242 17.28 10.52 -7.57
N GLN A 243 17.95 9.37 -7.63
CA GLN A 243 17.83 8.40 -8.70
C GLN A 243 16.94 7.24 -8.26
N ASP A 244 16.07 6.77 -9.14
CA ASP A 244 15.19 5.63 -8.88
C ASP A 244 14.84 4.95 -10.21
N GLU A 245 14.84 3.61 -10.24
CA GLU A 245 14.54 2.86 -11.47
C GLU A 245 13.06 2.96 -11.88
N PHE A 246 12.17 3.29 -10.93
CA PHE A 246 10.74 3.47 -11.16
C PHE A 246 10.33 4.92 -11.40
N PHE A 247 11.28 5.87 -11.43
CA PHE A 247 10.98 7.26 -11.82
C PHE A 247 10.54 7.41 -13.29
N LYS A 248 10.70 6.34 -14.09
CA LYS A 248 10.08 6.18 -15.41
C LYS A 248 8.55 6.19 -15.35
N GLU A 249 7.97 5.77 -14.22
CA GLU A 249 6.53 5.82 -13.99
C GLU A 249 6.13 7.19 -13.44
N GLU A 250 5.35 7.94 -14.23
CA GLU A 250 4.95 9.31 -13.89
C GLU A 250 4.23 9.41 -12.54
N ALA A 251 3.46 8.38 -12.15
CA ALA A 251 2.79 8.32 -10.85
C ALA A 251 3.78 8.23 -9.67
N VAL A 252 4.88 7.47 -9.83
CA VAL A 252 5.93 7.31 -8.82
C VAL A 252 6.73 8.60 -8.69
N MET A 253 7.09 9.22 -9.83
CA MET A 253 7.75 10.53 -9.86
C MET A 253 6.87 11.60 -9.20
N ARG A 254 5.57 11.67 -9.54
CA ARG A 254 4.63 12.62 -8.91
C ARG A 254 4.49 12.39 -7.41
N ASN A 255 4.40 11.14 -6.96
CA ASN A 255 4.33 10.82 -5.54
C ASN A 255 5.62 11.21 -4.80
N HIS A 256 6.78 10.97 -5.42
CA HIS A 256 8.05 11.46 -4.89
C HIS A 256 8.05 12.98 -4.77
N ILE A 257 7.75 13.72 -5.84
CA ILE A 257 7.72 15.20 -5.84
C ILE A 257 6.75 15.74 -4.78
N LYS A 258 5.55 15.17 -4.67
CA LYS A 258 4.49 15.67 -3.80
C LYS A 258 4.68 15.35 -2.32
N ASN A 259 5.24 14.18 -2.01
CA ASN A 259 5.20 13.63 -0.66
C ASN A 259 6.56 13.22 -0.09
N LYS A 260 7.60 13.04 -0.91
CA LYS A 260 8.91 12.49 -0.47
C LYS A 260 10.12 13.33 -0.88
N CYS A 261 9.96 14.35 -1.72
CA CYS A 261 11.06 15.15 -2.25
C CYS A 261 11.45 16.23 -1.26
N LYS A 262 12.65 16.14 -0.69
CA LYS A 262 13.15 17.06 0.35
C LYS A 262 13.34 18.51 -0.15
N MET A 263 13.42 18.69 -1.46
CA MET A 263 13.59 19.99 -2.10
C MET A 263 12.26 20.66 -2.44
N ILE A 264 11.14 19.97 -2.27
CA ILE A 264 9.78 20.50 -2.48
C ILE A 264 9.03 20.48 -1.15
N SER A 265 8.43 21.62 -0.81
CA SER A 265 7.65 21.78 0.41
C SER A 265 6.28 22.37 0.09
N LYS A 266 5.25 21.96 0.84
CA LYS A 266 3.94 22.60 0.75
C LYS A 266 3.98 23.94 1.47
N CYS A 267 3.52 24.98 0.82
CA CYS A 267 3.32 26.28 1.47
C CYS A 267 2.29 26.12 2.59
N PRO A 268 2.61 26.49 3.84
CA PRO A 268 1.69 26.34 4.98
C PRO A 268 0.38 27.15 4.84
N HIS A 269 0.37 28.16 3.97
CA HIS A 269 -0.72 29.13 3.88
C HIS A 269 -1.61 28.95 2.66
N CYS A 270 -1.10 28.42 1.55
CA CYS A 270 -1.89 28.16 0.34
C CYS A 270 -1.82 26.71 -0.16
N SER A 271 -1.05 25.86 0.51
CA SER A 271 -0.87 24.43 0.17
C SER A 271 -0.27 24.13 -1.22
N ASP A 272 0.20 25.15 -1.94
CA ASP A 272 0.91 24.97 -3.21
C ASP A 272 2.27 24.31 -2.95
N LEU A 273 2.72 23.43 -3.87
CA LEU A 273 4.04 22.79 -3.81
C LEU A 273 5.09 23.74 -4.38
N ILE A 274 6.05 24.15 -3.56
CA ILE A 274 7.07 25.14 -3.91
C ILE A 274 8.46 24.55 -3.63
N GLU A 275 9.44 24.89 -4.46
CA GLU A 275 10.83 24.58 -4.17
C GLU A 275 11.27 25.26 -2.87
N ALA A 276 12.00 24.55 -2.01
CA ALA A 276 12.40 25.06 -0.71
C ALA A 276 13.21 26.37 -0.81
N SER A 277 14.02 26.51 -1.87
CA SER A 277 14.79 27.72 -2.19
C SER A 277 13.92 28.93 -2.56
N GLU A 278 12.78 28.71 -3.21
CA GLU A 278 11.90 29.77 -3.75
C GLU A 278 10.78 30.16 -2.77
N MET A 279 10.70 29.52 -1.61
CA MET A 279 9.62 29.72 -0.63
C MET A 279 9.45 31.19 -0.20
N LYS A 280 10.56 31.91 -0.03
CA LYS A 280 10.56 33.33 0.35
C LYS A 280 9.93 34.20 -0.74
N GLU A 281 10.28 33.97 -1.99
CA GLU A 281 9.75 34.71 -3.13
C GLU A 281 8.27 34.38 -3.36
N HIS A 282 7.90 33.10 -3.22
CA HIS A 282 6.51 32.69 -3.23
C HIS A 282 5.67 33.45 -2.20
N TRP A 283 6.09 33.53 -0.93
CA TRP A 283 5.35 34.27 0.10
C TRP A 283 5.17 35.75 -0.23
N LEU A 284 6.21 36.40 -0.76
CA LEU A 284 6.19 37.84 -1.02
C LEU A 284 5.40 38.24 -2.29
N LYS A 285 5.41 37.40 -3.35
CA LYS A 285 4.87 37.78 -4.66
C LYS A 285 3.71 36.93 -5.17
N HIS A 286 3.65 35.65 -4.77
CA HIS A 286 2.80 34.67 -5.44
C HIS A 286 1.83 33.93 -4.50
N CYS A 287 1.98 34.09 -3.18
CA CYS A 287 1.15 33.40 -2.22
C CYS A 287 -0.27 33.98 -2.20
N LYS A 288 -1.26 33.11 -2.38
CA LYS A 288 -2.69 33.47 -2.40
C LYS A 288 -3.18 34.12 -1.09
N ALA A 289 -2.50 33.87 0.03
CA ALA A 289 -2.80 34.46 1.34
C ALA A 289 -2.35 35.93 1.48
N LYS A 290 -1.59 36.49 0.51
CA LYS A 290 -1.22 37.92 0.31
C LYS A 290 -0.96 38.77 1.59
N SER A 291 -0.34 38.20 2.62
CA SER A 291 -0.15 38.87 3.92
C SER A 291 1.32 39.04 4.34
N PHE A 292 2.26 38.73 3.45
CA PHE A 292 3.69 38.72 3.79
C PHE A 292 4.37 39.99 3.30
N LYS A 293 5.15 40.63 4.19
CA LYS A 293 6.04 41.73 3.86
C LYS A 293 7.46 41.34 4.27
N GLN A 294 8.46 41.80 3.53
CA GLN A 294 9.85 41.60 3.91
C GLN A 294 10.12 42.44 5.16
N CYS A 295 10.63 41.81 6.23
CA CYS A 295 11.10 42.55 7.39
C CYS A 295 12.25 43.45 6.95
N GLN A 296 12.15 44.74 7.28
CA GLN A 296 13.26 45.68 7.22
C GLN A 296 14.12 45.53 8.47
#